data_AF-A0A7L1D8P9-F1
#
_entry.id   AF-A0A7L1D8P9-F1
#
_cell.length_a   1.000
_cell.length_b   1.000
_cell.length_c   1.000
_cell.angle_alpha   90.00
_cell.angle_beta   90.00
_cell.angle_gamma   90.00
#
_symmetry.space_group_name_H-M   'P 1'
#
loop_
_entity.id
_entity.type
_entity.pdbx_description
1 polymer ?
#
loop_
_entity_poly.entity_id
_entity_poly.type
_entity_poly.pdbx_seq_one_letter_code
_entity_poly.pdbx_strand_id
1 'polypeptide(L)' 'VPRLKPLRHAAQKEIVLYAHFLGLPYASAECHHAPLAFRGHPRALLKDLEAARPAAVAALAHSGRRLAL' A
#
# COMPACT_ATOMS: atom_id res chain seq x y z
N VAL A 1 4.72 -2.77 -23.67
CA VAL A 1 5.54 -1.76 -22.96
C VAL A 1 5.88 -2.29 -21.56
N PRO A 2 7.16 -2.38 -21.17
CA PRO A 2 7.55 -2.83 -19.82
C PRO A 2 7.00 -1.86 -18.74
N ARG A 3 6.53 -2.41 -17.61
CA ARG A 3 5.95 -1.63 -16.49
C ARG A 3 6.90 -1.63 -15.30
N LEU A 4 7.23 -0.44 -14.79
CA LEU A 4 7.98 -0.26 -13.55
C LEU A 4 7.04 0.18 -12.42
N LYS A 5 7.33 -0.25 -11.19
CA LYS A 5 6.67 0.24 -9.96
C LYS A 5 7.73 0.81 -9.01
N PRO A 6 8.14 2.07 -9.14
CA PRO A 6 9.23 2.66 -8.34
C PRO A 6 8.98 2.60 -6.83
N LEU A 7 7.74 2.87 -6.41
CA LEU A 7 7.33 2.93 -5.00
C LEU A 7 6.84 1.58 -4.44
N ARG A 8 7.15 0.46 -5.10
CA ARG A 8 6.64 -0.88 -4.72
C ARG A 8 7.01 -1.35 -3.30
N HIS A 9 8.04 -0.76 -2.71
CA HIS A 9 8.53 -1.10 -1.37
C HIS A 9 8.26 0.00 -0.34
N ALA A 10 7.67 1.12 -0.75
CA ALA A 10 7.28 2.20 0.15
C ALA A 10 5.83 1.98 0.62
N ALA A 11 5.58 2.20 1.90
CA ALA A 11 4.24 2.13 2.47
C ALA A 11 3.44 3.39 2.07
N GLN A 12 2.11 3.24 1.95
CA GLN A 12 1.23 4.37 1.63
C GLN A 12 1.40 5.55 2.59
N LYS A 13 1.59 5.27 3.90
CA LYS A 13 1.83 6.28 4.93
C LYS A 13 3.10 7.09 4.67
N GLU A 14 4.16 6.45 4.19
CA GLU A 14 5.46 7.09 3.89
C GLU A 14 5.34 7.99 2.65
N ILE A 15 4.64 7.51 1.62
CA ILE A 15 4.41 8.27 0.38
C ILE A 15 3.59 9.55 0.69
N VAL A 16 2.54 9.42 1.49
CA VAL A 16 1.72 10.58 1.90
C VAL A 16 2.53 11.54 2.77
N LEU A 17 3.34 11.03 3.71
CA LEU A 17 4.19 11.85 4.56
C LEU A 17 5.24 12.63 3.76
N TYR A 18 5.85 11.98 2.77
CA TYR A 18 6.80 12.62 1.85
C TYR A 18 6.16 13.75 1.05
N ALA A 19 4.97 13.50 0.48
CA ALA A 19 4.23 14.52 -0.26
C ALA A 19 3.84 15.71 0.62
N HIS A 20 3.42 15.44 1.86
CA HIS A 20 3.05 16.47 2.82
C HIS A 20 4.22 17.39 3.17
N PHE A 21 5.38 16.84 3.56
CA PHE A 21 6.54 17.65 3.97
C PHE A 21 7.18 18.44 2.83
N LEU A 22 7.02 17.99 1.58
CA LEU A 22 7.48 18.73 0.40
C LEU A 22 6.41 19.66 -0.18
N GLY A 23 5.22 19.74 0.41
CA GLY A 23 4.13 20.56 -0.11
C GLY A 23 3.67 20.16 -1.52
N LEU A 24 3.82 18.88 -1.87
CA LEU A 24 3.37 18.39 -3.19
C LEU A 24 1.83 18.36 -3.23
N PRO A 25 1.22 18.73 -4.36
CA PRO A 25 -0.22 18.60 -4.51
C PRO A 25 -0.61 17.12 -4.59
N TYR A 26 -1.53 16.68 -3.70
CA TYR A 26 -2.14 15.35 -3.75
C TYR A 26 -3.62 15.41 -3.37
N ALA A 27 -4.42 14.48 -3.90
CA ALA A 27 -5.83 14.35 -3.56
C ALA A 27 -6.01 13.34 -2.42
N SER A 28 -6.75 13.72 -1.38
CA SER A 28 -7.16 12.84 -0.28
C SER A 28 -8.64 12.44 -0.36
N ALA A 29 -9.42 13.04 -1.27
CA ALA A 29 -10.82 12.71 -1.45
C ALA A 29 -10.97 11.29 -2.02
N GLU A 30 -11.72 10.45 -1.33
CA GLU A 30 -12.05 9.11 -1.82
C GLU A 30 -13.27 9.16 -2.76
N CYS A 31 -13.34 8.22 -3.70
CA CYS A 31 -14.51 8.04 -4.54
C CYS A 31 -15.71 7.54 -3.71
N HIS A 32 -16.92 8.00 -4.01
CA HIS A 32 -18.15 7.54 -3.34
C HIS A 32 -18.35 6.02 -3.37
N HIS A 33 -17.85 5.35 -4.41
CA HIS A 33 -17.95 3.89 -4.54
C HIS A 33 -16.76 3.13 -3.91
N ALA A 34 -15.71 3.82 -3.45
CA ALA A 34 -14.53 3.17 -2.86
C ALA A 34 -14.85 2.26 -1.66
N PRO A 35 -15.80 2.62 -0.75
CA PRO A 35 -16.16 1.74 0.37
C PRO A 35 -16.82 0.43 -0.06
N LEU A 36 -17.43 0.37 -1.25
CA LEU A 36 -18.08 -0.84 -1.77
C LEU A 36 -17.07 -1.84 -2.35
N ALA A 37 -15.80 -1.44 -2.49
CA ALA A 37 -14.77 -2.30 -3.05
C ALA A 37 -14.29 -3.35 -2.03
N PHE A 38 -14.35 -4.63 -2.42
CA PHE A 38 -13.86 -5.75 -1.60
C PHE A 38 -12.41 -5.56 -1.12
N ARG A 39 -11.57 -4.82 -1.88
CA ARG A 39 -10.18 -4.52 -1.53
C ARG A 39 -10.00 -3.87 -0.14
N GLY A 40 -11.05 -3.27 0.42
CA GLY A 40 -11.07 -2.81 1.81
C GLY A 40 -10.80 -3.92 2.83
N HIS A 41 -11.38 -5.10 2.67
CA HIS A 41 -11.22 -6.21 3.64
C HIS A 41 -9.78 -6.74 3.70
N PRO A 42 -9.11 -7.09 2.57
CA PRO A 42 -7.69 -7.47 2.62
C PRO A 42 -6.79 -6.35 3.12
N ARG A 43 -7.11 -5.08 2.85
CA ARG A 43 -6.34 -3.94 3.36
C ARG A 43 -6.42 -3.84 4.89
N ALA A 44 -7.60 -4.04 5.47
CA ALA A 44 -7.78 -4.08 6.92
C ALA A 44 -6.96 -5.23 7.54
N LEU A 45 -7.09 -6.45 7.00
CA LEU A 45 -6.29 -7.60 7.45
C LEU A 45 -4.78 -7.31 7.39
N LEU A 46 -4.28 -6.73 6.29
CA LEU A 46 -2.86 -6.37 6.18
C LEU A 46 -2.42 -5.34 7.22
N LYS A 47 -3.32 -4.45 7.66
CA LYS A 47 -3.04 -3.47 8.73
C LYS A 47 -2.98 -4.14 10.09
N ASP A 48 -3.88 -5.08 10.38
CA ASP A 48 -3.87 -5.86 11.61
C ASP A 48 -2.58 -6.70 11.72
N LEU A 49 -2.16 -7.32 10.61
CA LEU A 49 -0.90 -8.06 10.55
C LEU A 49 0.33 -7.16 10.70
N GLU A 50 0.32 -5.95 10.11
CA GLU A 50 1.40 -4.97 10.27
C GLU A 50 1.51 -4.48 11.73
N ALA A 51 0.38 -4.33 12.42
CA ALA A 51 0.33 -3.95 13.84
C ALA A 51 0.94 -5.03 14.74
N ALA A 52 0.67 -6.31 14.46
CA ALA A 52 1.26 -7.43 15.19
C ALA A 52 2.75 -7.66 14.84
N ARG A 53 3.13 -7.47 13.57
CA ARG A 53 4.51 -7.59 13.09
C ARG A 53 4.78 -6.53 12.01
N PRO A 54 5.60 -5.51 12.29
CA PRO A 54 5.86 -4.41 11.35
C PRO A 54 6.31 -4.86 9.95
N ALA A 55 7.07 -5.95 9.87
CA ALA A 55 7.59 -6.49 8.61
C ALA A 55 6.57 -7.33 7.80
N ALA A 56 5.35 -7.57 8.30
CA ALA A 56 4.40 -8.52 7.71
C ALA A 56 4.07 -8.23 6.24
N VAL A 57 3.77 -6.97 5.91
CA VAL A 57 3.43 -6.57 4.52
C VAL A 57 4.61 -6.78 3.57
N ALA A 58 5.82 -6.40 3.99
CA ALA A 58 7.04 -6.58 3.18
C ALA A 58 7.40 -8.06 3.00
N ALA A 59 7.24 -8.86 4.06
CA ALA A 59 7.48 -10.30 4.04
C ALA A 59 6.50 -11.02 3.11
N LEU A 60 5.20 -10.69 3.18
CA LEU A 60 4.17 -11.22 2.27
C LEU A 60 4.42 -10.81 0.82
N ALA A 61 4.83 -9.56 0.59
CA ALA A 61 5.18 -9.10 -0.76
C ALA A 61 6.44 -9.81 -1.30
N HIS A 62 7.39 -10.17 -0.44
CA HIS A 62 8.57 -10.94 -0.82
C HIS A 62 8.20 -12.41 -1.12
N SER A 63 7.41 -13.07 -0.27
CA SER A 63 6.97 -14.44 -0.51
C SER A 63 6.12 -14.55 -1.78
N GLY A 64 5.19 -13.62 -2.00
CA GLY A 64 4.36 -13.58 -3.22
C GLY A 64 5.17 -13.48 -4.51
N ARG A 65 6.29 -12.76 -4.50
CA ARG A 65 7.21 -12.72 -5.65
C ARG A 65 7.98 -14.01 -5.87
N ARG A 66 8.34 -14.71 -4.79
CA ARG A 66 9.02 -16.01 -4.88
C ARG A 66 8.09 -17.12 -5.37
N LEU A 67 6.79 -16.97 -5.13
CA LEU A 67 5.75 -17.90 -5.59
C LEU A 67 5.26 -17.61 -7.01
N ALA A 68 5.40 -16.37 -7.48
CA ALA A 68 5.12 -16.02 -8.86
C ALA A 68 6.16 -16.71 -9.77
N LEU A 69 5.74 -17.80 -10.43
CA LEU A 69 6.46 -18.42 -11.56
C LEU A 69 6.71 -17.39 -12.67
#